data_AF-A0A7V5PDE5-F1
#
_entry.id   AF-A0A7V5PDE5-F1
#
_cell.length_a   1.000
_cell.length_b   1.000
_cell.length_c   1.000
_cell.angle_alpha   90.00
_cell.angle_beta   90.00
_cell.angle_gamma   90.00
#
_symmetry.space_group_name_H-M   'P 1'
#
loop_
_entity.id
_entity.type
_entity.pdbx_description
1 polymer ?
#
loop_
_entity_poly.entity_id
_entity_poly.type
_entity_poly.pdbx_seq_one_letter_code
_entity_poly.pdbx_strand_id
1 'polypeptide(L)'
;MKKTGMIKKMRAELPETGKEVLFFFPLDDQEIDLNDLIGHNIRITFRYEIHCIHCGRLIKKTYAQGYCYPCFISLPETDACILRPELCQVHLGISRNMEWAEEHCLQDHFVYLALTSGLKVTADMLLPKCLLT
;
A
#
# COMPACT_ATOMS: atom_id res chain seq x y z
N MET A 1 -13.78 20.64 -13.63
CA MET A 1 -13.50 20.68 -12.18
C MET A 1 -12.00 20.87 -11.96
N LYS A 2 -11.57 21.75 -11.04
CA LYS A 2 -10.15 21.94 -10.69
C LYS A 2 -9.96 21.67 -9.21
N LYS A 3 -9.12 20.68 -8.88
CA LYS A 3 -8.74 20.30 -7.49
C LYS A 3 -7.23 20.32 -7.36
N THR A 4 -6.72 20.52 -6.16
CA THR A 4 -5.27 20.59 -5.87
C THR A 4 -5.05 20.07 -4.46
N GLY A 5 -4.01 19.26 -4.28
CA GLY A 5 -3.68 18.67 -2.99
C GLY A 5 -2.55 17.64 -3.10
N MET A 6 -2.16 17.05 -1.97
CA MET A 6 -1.22 15.93 -1.95
C MET A 6 -1.92 14.66 -2.44
N ILE A 7 -1.36 14.09 -3.50
CA ILE A 7 -1.82 12.82 -4.05
C ILE A 7 -1.41 11.66 -3.13
N LYS A 8 -2.34 10.73 -2.87
CA LYS A 8 -2.07 9.44 -2.21
C LYS A 8 -2.32 8.29 -3.18
N LYS A 9 -1.93 7.07 -2.77
CA LYS A 9 -2.16 5.85 -3.58
C LYS A 9 -3.65 5.73 -3.91
N MET A 10 -3.95 5.46 -5.18
CA MET A 10 -5.31 5.25 -5.66
C MET A 10 -5.97 4.09 -4.89
N ARG A 11 -7.20 4.32 -4.43
CA ARG A 11 -8.01 3.33 -3.75
C ARG A 11 -8.92 2.65 -4.78
N ALA A 12 -9.00 1.33 -4.71
CA ALA A 12 -9.84 0.54 -5.58
C ALA A 12 -10.73 -0.36 -4.72
N GLU A 13 -12.03 -0.37 -5.01
CA GLU A 13 -13.00 -1.20 -4.31
C GLU A 13 -13.85 -1.98 -5.30
N LEU A 14 -14.08 -3.25 -5.02
CA LEU A 14 -15.05 -4.07 -5.74
C LEU A 14 -16.29 -4.21 -4.84
N PRO A 15 -17.43 -3.57 -5.15
CA PRO A 15 -18.64 -3.70 -4.37
C PRO A 15 -19.17 -5.14 -4.40
N GLU A 16 -19.68 -5.65 -3.28
CA GLU A 16 -20.19 -7.04 -3.19
C GLU A 16 -21.31 -7.33 -4.21
N THR A 17 -22.12 -6.33 -4.54
CA THR A 17 -23.23 -6.42 -5.48
C THR A 17 -22.86 -5.96 -6.89
N GLY A 18 -21.64 -5.47 -7.10
CA GLY A 18 -21.18 -4.85 -8.34
C GLY A 18 -20.32 -5.79 -9.18
N LYS A 19 -20.37 -5.62 -10.51
CA LYS A 19 -19.41 -6.26 -11.43
C LYS A 19 -18.24 -5.34 -11.80
N GLU A 20 -18.27 -4.10 -11.33
CA GLU A 20 -17.34 -3.05 -11.73
C GLU A 20 -16.53 -2.57 -10.52
N VAL A 21 -15.23 -2.34 -10.75
CA VAL A 21 -14.32 -1.81 -9.74
C VAL A 21 -14.48 -0.29 -9.68
N LEU A 22 -14.69 0.24 -8.48
CA LEU A 22 -14.72 1.67 -8.21
C LEU A 22 -13.31 2.17 -7.90
N PHE A 23 -12.87 3.18 -8.63
CA PHE A 23 -11.57 3.81 -8.48
C PHE A 23 -11.71 5.20 -7.88
N PHE A 24 -10.97 5.41 -6.80
CA PHE A 24 -10.99 6.66 -6.06
C PHE A 24 -9.60 7.28 -6.07
N PHE A 25 -9.54 8.57 -6.37
CA PHE A 25 -8.31 9.35 -6.39
C PHE A 25 -8.25 10.29 -5.18
N PRO A 26 -7.49 9.93 -4.13
CA PRO A 26 -7.42 10.74 -2.91
C PRO A 26 -6.45 11.91 -3.10
N LEU A 27 -6.94 13.10 -2.79
CA LEU A 27 -6.22 14.38 -2.80
C LEU A 27 -6.44 15.06 -1.43
N ASP A 28 -5.43 14.97 -0.56
CA ASP A 28 -5.53 15.37 0.85
C ASP A 28 -6.73 14.72 1.57
N ASP A 29 -7.74 15.54 1.92
CA ASP A 29 -8.99 15.15 2.59
C ASP A 29 -10.16 15.02 1.60
N GLN A 30 -9.89 15.16 0.30
CA GLN A 30 -10.89 14.98 -0.74
C GLN A 30 -10.66 13.69 -1.49
N GLU A 31 -11.76 13.10 -1.94
CA GLU A 31 -11.73 11.95 -2.82
C GLU A 31 -12.45 12.30 -4.13
N ILE A 32 -11.90 11.82 -5.25
CA ILE A 32 -12.51 11.98 -6.57
C ILE A 32 -12.86 10.60 -7.09
N ASP A 33 -14.13 10.40 -7.43
CA ASP A 33 -14.57 9.23 -8.18
C ASP A 33 -14.02 9.31 -9.61
N LEU A 34 -13.19 8.34 -9.98
CA LEU A 34 -12.58 8.29 -11.30
C LEU A 34 -13.46 7.60 -12.34
N ASN A 35 -14.42 6.78 -11.91
CA ASN A 35 -15.29 6.05 -12.83
C ASN A 35 -16.18 7.03 -13.60
N ASP A 36 -16.68 8.07 -12.92
CA ASP A 36 -17.47 9.15 -13.53
C ASP A 36 -16.67 9.98 -14.54
N LEU A 37 -15.34 9.95 -14.46
CA LEU A 37 -14.45 10.72 -15.33
C LEU A 37 -13.98 9.92 -16.56
N ILE A 38 -14.38 8.65 -16.69
CA ILE A 38 -14.09 7.86 -17.88
C ILE A 38 -14.72 8.53 -19.12
N GLY A 39 -13.96 8.61 -20.21
CA GLY A 39 -14.38 9.29 -21.44
C GLY A 39 -14.22 10.82 -21.43
N HIS A 40 -13.82 11.43 -20.30
CA HIS A 40 -13.56 12.86 -20.21
C HIS A 40 -12.07 13.19 -20.35
N ASN A 41 -11.77 14.41 -20.82
CA ASN A 41 -10.39 14.90 -20.87
C ASN A 41 -9.93 15.38 -19.49
N ILE A 42 -8.92 14.72 -18.92
CA ILE A 42 -8.35 15.04 -17.62
C ILE A 42 -6.96 15.66 -17.82
N ARG A 43 -6.69 16.77 -17.13
CA ARG A 43 -5.36 17.38 -17.09
C ARG A 43 -4.81 17.36 -15.67
N ILE A 44 -3.67 16.70 -15.50
CA ILE A 44 -2.91 16.68 -14.25
C ILE A 44 -1.71 17.61 -14.41
N THR A 45 -1.39 18.41 -13.39
CA THR A 45 -0.23 19.30 -13.41
C THR A 45 0.50 19.20 -12.09
N PHE A 46 1.76 18.80 -12.16
CA PHE A 46 2.63 18.72 -11.00
C PHE A 46 3.13 20.13 -10.63
N ARG A 47 2.95 20.53 -9.37
CA ARG A 47 3.32 21.86 -8.87
C ARG A 47 4.78 21.98 -8.40
N TYR A 48 5.60 20.94 -8.60
CA TYR A 48 6.97 20.86 -8.09
C TYR A 48 7.08 20.90 -6.56
N GLU A 49 5.98 20.65 -5.88
CA GLU A 49 5.90 20.52 -4.42
C GLU A 49 5.66 19.05 -4.09
N ILE A 50 6.49 18.53 -3.19
CA ILE A 50 6.36 17.17 -2.69
C ILE A 50 6.33 17.28 -1.17
N HIS A 51 5.28 16.72 -0.57
CA HIS A 51 5.12 16.69 0.87
C HIS A 51 5.29 15.26 1.39
N CYS A 52 5.88 15.12 2.57
CA CYS A 52 5.95 13.83 3.23
C CYS A 52 4.54 13.38 3.64
N ILE A 53 4.16 12.14 3.30
CA ILE A 53 2.82 11.62 3.58
C ILE A 53 2.49 11.51 5.08
N HIS A 54 3.51 11.43 5.95
CA HIS A 54 3.34 11.33 7.40
C HIS A 54 3.39 12.70 8.09
N CYS A 55 4.45 13.50 7.86
CA CYS A 55 4.66 14.76 8.58
C CYS A 55 4.32 16.03 7.80
N GLY A 56 3.92 15.92 6.52
CA GLY A 56 3.55 17.08 5.68
C GLY A 56 4.71 17.99 5.28
N ARG A 57 5.96 17.70 5.69
CA ARG A 57 7.12 18.53 5.37
C ARG A 57 7.38 18.57 3.86
N LEU A 58 7.65 19.77 3.33
CA LEU A 58 8.12 19.97 1.96
C LEU A 58 9.51 19.33 1.77
N ILE A 59 9.63 18.46 0.77
CA ILE A 59 10.84 17.71 0.45
C ILE A 59 11.17 17.79 -1.02
N LYS A 60 12.46 17.68 -1.35
CA LYS A 60 12.95 17.66 -2.74
C LYS A 60 12.99 16.25 -3.34
N LYS A 61 13.05 15.23 -2.49
CA LYS A 61 13.14 13.81 -2.86
C LYS A 61 12.30 13.01 -1.87
N THR A 62 11.63 11.99 -2.38
CA THR A 62 10.88 11.02 -1.58
C THR A 62 11.73 9.79 -1.32
N TYR A 63 11.45 9.13 -0.19
CA TYR A 63 11.96 7.81 0.15
C TYR A 63 10.78 6.86 0.34
N ALA A 64 10.96 5.59 -0.04
CA ALA A 64 9.88 4.61 -0.12
C ALA A 64 8.64 5.19 -0.85
N GLN A 65 7.43 5.01 -0.30
CA GLN A 65 6.17 5.47 -0.90
C GLN A 65 5.76 6.90 -0.48
N GLY A 66 6.71 7.84 -0.40
CA GLY A 66 6.39 9.26 -0.17
C GLY A 66 6.81 9.83 1.19
N TYR A 67 7.79 9.22 1.86
CA TYR A 67 8.31 9.71 3.12
C TYR A 67 9.50 10.67 2.94
N CYS A 68 9.70 11.57 3.90
CA CYS A 68 10.96 12.30 4.04
C CYS A 68 12.02 11.40 4.70
N TYR A 69 13.29 11.74 4.54
CA TYR A 69 14.38 10.93 5.09
C TYR A 69 14.27 10.68 6.62
N PRO A 70 13.96 11.67 7.47
CA PRO A 70 13.74 11.43 8.90
C PRO A 70 12.61 10.44 9.19
N CYS A 71 11.47 10.55 8.51
CA CYS A 71 10.36 9.61 8.69
C CYS A 71 10.73 8.22 8.19
N PHE A 72 11.44 8.12 7.07
CA PHE A 72 11.87 6.85 6.49
C PHE A 72 12.79 6.04 7.44
N ILE A 73 13.67 6.71 8.18
CA ILE A 73 14.56 6.03 9.13
C ILE A 73 13.88 5.71 10.47
N SER A 74 12.83 6.45 10.85
CA SER A 74 12.22 6.34 12.18
C SER A 74 10.96 5.48 12.21
N LEU A 75 10.16 5.51 11.14
CA LEU A 75 8.85 4.87 11.13
C LEU A 75 8.95 3.35 10.99
N PRO A 76 8.07 2.60 11.68
CA PRO A 76 8.02 1.14 11.54
C PRO A 76 7.49 0.71 10.17
N GLU A 77 6.60 1.49 9.53
CA GLU A 77 6.06 1.21 8.18
C GLU A 77 7.14 1.22 7.09
N THR A 78 8.29 1.81 7.38
CA THR A 78 9.45 1.89 6.48
C THR A 78 10.64 1.10 6.98
N ASP A 79 10.41 0.10 7.85
CA ASP A 79 11.48 -0.78 8.29
C ASP A 79 11.99 -1.68 7.15
N ALA A 80 13.23 -2.17 7.29
CA ALA A 80 13.89 -2.94 6.25
C ALA A 80 13.15 -4.25 5.93
N CYS A 81 12.50 -4.84 6.93
CA CYS A 81 11.73 -6.08 6.79
C CYS A 81 10.55 -5.95 5.81
N ILE A 82 10.01 -4.74 5.61
CA ILE A 82 8.89 -4.50 4.69
C ILE A 82 9.27 -4.72 3.24
N LEU A 83 10.52 -4.40 2.88
CA LEU A 83 11.06 -4.66 1.54
C LEU A 83 11.78 -6.00 1.44
N ARG A 84 12.30 -6.47 2.57
CA ARG A 84 13.14 -7.66 2.68
C ARG A 84 12.66 -8.54 3.83
N PRO A 85 11.59 -9.32 3.63
CA PRO A 85 10.99 -10.14 4.69
C PRO A 85 12.01 -11.06 5.38
N GLU A 86 13.06 -11.47 4.67
CA GLU A 86 14.13 -12.32 5.21
C GLU A 86 14.97 -11.67 6.32
N LEU A 87 14.92 -10.34 6.46
CA LEU A 87 15.62 -9.60 7.52
C LEU A 87 14.74 -9.37 8.76
N CYS A 88 13.51 -9.86 8.77
CA CYS A 88 12.56 -9.65 9.86
C CYS A 88 13.00 -10.38 11.14
N GLN A 89 13.23 -9.64 12.23
CA GLN A 89 13.61 -10.18 13.54
C GLN A 89 12.50 -10.05 14.59
N VAL A 90 11.27 -9.75 14.15
CA VAL A 90 10.12 -9.53 15.04
C VAL A 90 9.82 -10.77 15.88
N HIS A 91 10.02 -11.97 15.31
CA HIS A 91 9.90 -13.26 16.02
C HIS A 91 10.90 -13.43 17.19
N LEU A 92 11.98 -12.64 17.22
CA LEU A 92 12.95 -12.59 18.32
C LEU A 92 12.64 -11.48 19.33
N GLY A 93 11.51 -10.77 19.16
CA GLY A 93 11.16 -9.60 19.97
C GLY A 93 11.93 -8.33 19.60
N ILE A 94 12.50 -8.26 18.39
CA ILE A 94 13.33 -7.12 17.95
C ILE A 94 12.62 -6.40 16.81
N SER A 95 12.16 -5.18 17.08
CA SER A 95 11.55 -4.26 16.10
C SER A 95 11.71 -2.81 16.57
N ARG A 96 11.57 -1.85 15.64
CA ARG A 96 11.46 -0.42 15.98
C ARG A 96 10.21 -0.12 16.80
N ASN A 97 9.12 -0.83 16.51
CA ASN A 97 7.86 -0.79 17.23
C ASN A 97 7.28 -2.21 17.24
N MET A 98 7.12 -2.78 18.44
CA MET A 98 6.64 -4.15 18.60
C MET A 98 5.13 -4.27 18.32
N GLU A 99 4.32 -3.34 18.82
CA GLU A 99 2.87 -3.33 18.61
C GLU A 99 2.52 -3.29 17.12
N TRP A 100 3.13 -2.38 16.37
CA TRP A 100 2.93 -2.29 14.93
C TRP A 100 3.41 -3.55 14.19
N ALA A 101 4.54 -4.12 14.62
CA ALA A 101 5.14 -5.27 13.95
C ALA A 101 4.40 -6.59 14.18
N GLU A 102 3.76 -6.76 15.35
CA GLU A 102 2.88 -7.90 15.60
C GLU A 102 1.69 -7.89 14.62
N GLU A 103 1.11 -6.72 14.37
CA GLU A 103 -0.01 -6.55 13.45
C GLU A 103 0.36 -6.70 11.96
N HIS A 104 1.62 -6.44 11.58
CA HIS A 104 2.00 -6.34 10.15
C HIS A 104 3.02 -7.39 9.70
N CYS A 105 3.92 -7.84 10.59
CA CYS A 105 4.98 -8.78 10.25
C CYS A 105 4.68 -10.22 10.66
N LEU A 106 3.91 -10.42 11.74
CA LEU A 106 3.54 -11.75 12.24
C LEU A 106 2.15 -12.17 11.75
N GLN A 107 1.89 -11.97 10.46
CA GLN A 107 0.64 -12.38 9.84
C GLN A 107 0.74 -13.84 9.36
N ASP A 108 -0.37 -14.56 9.43
CA ASP A 108 -0.44 -15.94 8.96
C ASP A 108 -0.23 -15.99 7.43
N HIS A 109 0.76 -16.77 7.00
CA HIS A 109 1.05 -17.00 5.60
C HIS A 109 0.67 -18.44 5.21
N PHE A 110 -0.20 -18.57 4.20
CA PHE A 110 -0.59 -19.87 3.66
C PHE A 110 0.29 -20.21 2.46
N VAL A 111 0.92 -21.38 2.51
CA VAL A 111 1.71 -21.91 1.39
C VAL A 111 0.89 -22.97 0.66
N TYR A 112 0.63 -22.73 -0.62
CA TYR A 112 -0.08 -23.69 -1.45
C TYR A 112 0.93 -24.50 -2.28
N LEU A 113 0.83 -25.81 -2.16
CA LEU A 113 1.60 -26.76 -2.94
C LEU A 113 0.70 -27.34 -4.03
N ALA A 114 0.98 -26.99 -5.28
CA ALA A 114 0.29 -27.58 -6.41
C ALA A 114 1.14 -28.72 -6.99
N LEU A 115 0.59 -29.93 -7.01
CA LEU A 115 1.19 -31.08 -7.68
C LEU A 115 0.64 -31.14 -9.11
N THR A 116 1.46 -30.76 -10.09
CA THR A 116 1.14 -30.92 -11.52
C THR A 116 2.17 -31.88 -12.15
N SER A 117 2.69 -31.63 -13.35
CA SER A 117 3.80 -32.44 -13.90
C SER A 117 5.13 -32.28 -13.13
N GLY A 118 5.18 -31.36 -12.16
CA GLY A 118 6.19 -31.22 -11.11
C GLY A 118 5.63 -30.50 -9.88
N LEU A 119 6.41 -30.45 -8.80
CA LEU A 119 6.06 -29.70 -7.59
C LEU A 119 6.26 -28.20 -7.83
N LYS A 120 5.19 -27.41 -7.72
CA LYS A 120 5.26 -25.94 -7.76
C LYS A 120 4.82 -25.38 -6.41
N VAL A 121 5.67 -24.57 -5.81
CA VAL A 121 5.37 -23.84 -4.57
C VAL A 121 4.98 -22.42 -4.94
N THR A 122 3.76 -22.02 -4.62
CA THR A 122 3.32 -20.63 -4.77
C THR A 122 2.98 -20.11 -3.38
N ALA A 123 3.50 -18.92 -3.06
CA ALA A 123 3.13 -18.18 -1.87
C ALA A 123 2.24 -17.02 -2.31
N ASP A 124 0.97 -17.06 -1.93
CA ASP A 124 0.03 -15.97 -2.17
C ASP A 124 -0.14 -15.20 -0.85
N MET A 125 0.06 -13.88 -0.89
CA MET A 125 -0.08 -13.03 0.31
C MET A 125 -1.55 -12.73 0.66
N LEU A 126 -2.51 -13.05 -0.21
CA LEU A 126 -3.93 -12.84 0.01
C LEU A 126 -4.75 -13.81 -0.85
N LEU A 127 -5.28 -14.88 -0.25
CA LEU A 127 -6.51 -15.49 -0.72
C LEU A 127 -7.58 -15.31 0.37
N PRO A 128 -8.73 -14.68 0.07
CA PRO A 128 -9.85 -14.67 0.99
C PRO A 128 -10.32 -16.11 1.26
N LYS A 129 -10.78 -16.35 2.49
CA LYS A 129 -11.26 -17.61 3.10
C LYS A 129 -12.36 -18.40 2.34
N CYS A 130 -12.66 -18.10 1.08
CA CYS A 130 -13.87 -18.59 0.40
C CYS A 130 -13.72 -19.88 -0.44
N LEU A 131 -12.64 -20.66 -0.34
CA LEU A 131 -12.44 -21.81 -1.25
C LEU A 131 -12.04 -23.13 -0.57
N LEU A 132 -12.48 -23.36 0.66
CA LEU A 132 -12.44 -24.68 1.30
C LEU A 132 -13.73 -24.96 2.09
N THR A 133 -14.80 -25.22 1.35
CA THR A 133 -15.89 -26.16 1.70
C THR A 133 -16.39 -26.80 0.42
#